data_AF-A0A8S3X291-F1
#
_entry.id   AF-A0A8S3X291-F1
#
_cell.length_a   1.000
_cell.length_b   1.000
_cell.length_c   1.000
_cell.angle_alpha   90.00
_cell.angle_beta   90.00
_cell.angle_gamma   90.00
#
_symmetry.space_group_name_H-M   'P 1'
#
loop_
_entity.id
_entity.type
_entity.pdbx_description
1 polymer ?
#
loop_
_entity_poly.entity_id
_entity_poly.type
_entity_poly.pdbx_seq_one_letter_code
_entity_poly.pdbx_strand_id
1 'polypeptide(L)'
;MTECDGTFSSLFRSAGVSVNLQISDESAKPPETSVDIFEASCSSAVVVFPTTKPATPNTSANTPKIKQAFENVYQYSKGGAKYDRITDAIAYFIAVDNRPFYAVEGKGFRHLIKELAPLYKKPCREIIKAKIDKKYDT
;
A
#
# COMPACT_ATOMS: atom_id res chain seq x y z
N MET A 1 -8.90 19.34 -17.20
CA MET A 1 -8.91 17.89 -17.52
C MET A 1 -7.47 17.46 -17.71
N THR A 2 -6.91 16.65 -16.82
CA THR A 2 -5.62 15.97 -17.06
C THR A 2 -5.70 14.58 -16.44
N GLU A 3 -6.35 13.68 -17.17
CA GLU A 3 -6.21 12.23 -16.97
C GLU A 3 -4.94 11.82 -17.71
N CYS A 4 -3.97 11.26 -16.98
CA CYS A 4 -2.74 10.74 -17.58
C CYS A 4 -2.97 9.29 -18.00
N ASP A 5 -3.85 9.12 -18.99
CA ASP A 5 -3.97 7.89 -19.74
C ASP A 5 -3.04 7.99 -20.96
N GLY A 6 -2.02 7.14 -21.00
CA GLY A 6 -1.40 6.76 -22.27
C GLY A 6 0.10 6.96 -22.43
N THR A 7 0.77 5.83 -22.65
CA THR A 7 2.03 5.66 -23.41
C THR A 7 3.34 5.96 -22.68
N PHE A 8 3.84 4.93 -22.00
CA PHE A 8 5.23 4.84 -21.56
C PHE A 8 6.13 4.63 -22.80
N SER A 9 6.59 5.71 -23.43
CA SER A 9 7.70 5.64 -24.39
C SER A 9 8.97 5.31 -23.62
N SER A 10 9.36 4.05 -23.65
CA SER A 10 10.63 3.58 -23.13
C SER A 10 11.76 4.06 -24.06
N LEU A 11 12.32 5.23 -23.78
CA LEU A 11 13.67 5.55 -24.23
C LEU A 11 14.63 5.27 -23.07
N PHE A 12 14.85 3.98 -22.79
CA PHE A 12 16.02 3.56 -22.01
C PHE A 12 17.24 3.85 -22.89
N ARG A 13 17.86 5.01 -22.68
CA ARG A 13 19.11 5.36 -23.35
C ARG A 13 20.19 4.43 -22.81
N SER A 14 20.58 3.48 -23.65
CA SER A 14 21.61 2.49 -23.40
C SER A 14 22.95 3.15 -23.07
N ALA A 15 23.50 2.84 -21.90
CA ALA A 15 24.93 2.76 -21.66
C ALA A 15 25.12 1.55 -20.74
N GLY A 16 25.82 0.55 -21.26
CA GLY A 16 25.76 -0.83 -20.79
C GLY A 16 26.34 -1.06 -19.40
N VAL A 17 25.64 -1.91 -18.65
CA VAL A 17 26.20 -2.87 -17.70
C VAL A 17 25.37 -4.14 -17.84
N SER A 18 25.95 -5.21 -18.41
CA SER A 18 25.35 -6.54 -18.37
C SER A 18 25.69 -7.19 -17.03
N VAL A 19 24.68 -7.47 -16.21
CA VAL A 19 24.79 -8.46 -15.15
C VAL A 19 23.95 -9.66 -15.56
N ASN A 20 24.64 -10.74 -15.91
CA ASN A 20 24.09 -12.02 -16.30
C ASN A 20 24.01 -12.87 -15.02
N LEU A 21 22.81 -13.10 -14.48
CA LEU A 21 22.63 -13.99 -13.35
C LEU A 21 22.10 -15.33 -13.87
N GLN A 22 23.04 -16.24 -14.13
CA GLN A 22 22.75 -17.63 -14.46
C GLN A 22 22.19 -18.33 -13.21
N ILE A 23 21.00 -18.91 -13.36
CA ILE A 23 20.41 -19.85 -12.42
C ILE A 23 20.91 -21.23 -12.85
N SER A 24 21.70 -21.88 -12.00
CA SER A 24 22.08 -23.28 -12.15
C SER A 24 21.37 -24.10 -11.08
N ASP A 25 20.58 -25.06 -11.54
CA ASP A 25 20.08 -26.20 -10.79
C ASP A 25 21.25 -26.98 -10.15
N GLU A 26 21.18 -27.26 -8.85
CA GLU A 26 21.95 -28.33 -8.21
C GLU A 26 21.06 -29.01 -7.17
N SER A 27 20.70 -30.25 -7.47
CA SER A 27 19.95 -31.18 -6.63
C SER A 27 20.91 -31.88 -5.66
N ALA A 28 20.73 -31.67 -4.35
CA ALA A 28 21.30 -32.55 -3.33
C ALA A 28 20.42 -32.65 -2.07
N LYS A 29 20.23 -33.90 -1.65
CA LYS A 29 19.36 -34.50 -0.63
C LYS A 29 19.68 -34.04 0.83
N PRO A 30 18.73 -34.10 1.80
CA PRO A 30 18.81 -33.34 3.06
C PRO A 30 19.62 -34.06 4.14
N PRO A 31 20.26 -33.30 5.04
CA PRO A 31 20.55 -33.74 6.39
C PRO A 31 19.48 -33.23 7.38
N GLU A 32 18.88 -34.19 8.08
CA GLU A 32 18.06 -33.98 9.27
C GLU A 32 18.93 -33.53 10.45
N THR A 33 18.39 -32.64 11.30
CA THR A 33 18.61 -32.45 12.75
C THR A 33 18.21 -31.00 13.07
N SER A 34 16.99 -30.73 13.55
CA SER A 34 16.52 -30.80 14.95
C SER A 34 16.80 -29.51 15.75
N VAL A 35 15.71 -28.94 16.28
CA VAL A 35 15.57 -28.00 17.43
C VAL A 35 16.21 -26.59 17.26
N ASP A 36 15.60 -25.46 17.62
CA ASP A 36 14.62 -25.16 18.67
C ASP A 36 13.60 -24.08 18.26
N ILE A 37 12.38 -24.27 18.74
CA ILE A 37 11.24 -23.35 18.66
C ILE A 37 11.47 -22.24 19.69
N PHE A 38 11.52 -20.97 19.27
CA PHE A 38 11.53 -19.85 20.20
C PHE A 38 10.13 -19.65 20.77
N GLU A 39 9.96 -20.17 21.98
CA GLU A 39 8.81 -20.13 22.86
C GLU A 39 8.46 -18.69 23.25
N ALA A 40 7.36 -18.16 22.71
CA ALA A 40 6.70 -17.00 23.27
C ALA A 40 6.01 -17.44 24.57
N SER A 41 6.66 -17.20 25.71
CA SER A 41 6.12 -17.47 27.04
C SER A 41 4.95 -16.52 27.34
N CYS A 42 3.74 -16.98 27.08
CA CYS A 42 2.50 -16.40 27.59
C CYS A 42 2.25 -17.01 28.98
N SER A 43 2.56 -16.25 30.03
CA SER A 43 2.30 -16.66 31.42
C SER A 43 0.80 -16.88 31.65
N SER A 44 0.43 -18.13 31.97
CA SER A 44 -0.94 -18.56 32.26
C SER A 44 -1.24 -18.43 33.75
N ALA A 45 -2.39 -17.85 34.10
CA ALA A 45 -2.98 -18.01 35.43
C ALA A 45 -4.49 -18.27 35.35
N VAL A 46 -4.82 -19.54 35.57
CA VAL A 46 -6.01 -20.13 36.19
C VAL A 46 -7.43 -19.70 35.76
N VAL A 47 -8.14 -20.71 35.26
CA VAL A 47 -9.55 -20.79 34.93
C VAL A 47 -10.40 -20.81 36.21
N VAL A 48 -11.35 -19.87 36.34
CA VAL A 48 -12.52 -19.99 37.22
C VAL A 48 -13.74 -19.53 36.43
N PHE A 49 -14.63 -20.47 36.10
CA PHE A 49 -15.91 -20.18 35.46
C PHE A 49 -17.00 -19.95 36.52
N PRO A 50 -17.74 -18.83 36.46
CA PRO A 50 -19.11 -18.77 36.95
C PRO A 50 -20.10 -18.81 35.77
N THR A 51 -21.05 -19.73 35.87
CA THR A 51 -22.19 -19.91 34.97
C THR A 51 -23.17 -18.75 35.04
N THR A 52 -23.41 -18.05 33.93
CA THR A 52 -24.70 -17.36 33.69
C THR A 52 -24.98 -17.05 32.21
N LYS A 53 -25.99 -17.74 31.69
CA LYS A 53 -27.01 -17.36 30.68
C LYS A 53 -26.57 -17.08 29.21
N PRO A 54 -27.11 -17.82 28.21
CA PRO A 54 -26.90 -17.51 26.80
C PRO A 54 -27.73 -16.29 26.41
N ALA A 55 -27.05 -15.16 26.17
CA ALA A 55 -27.63 -14.01 25.50
C ALA A 55 -27.29 -14.11 23.99
N THR A 56 -28.35 -14.14 23.20
CA THR A 56 -28.44 -14.04 21.74
C THR A 56 -27.34 -13.20 21.06
N PRO A 57 -26.72 -13.66 19.95
CA PRO A 57 -25.94 -12.79 19.07
C PRO A 57 -26.89 -12.05 18.12
N ASN A 58 -27.41 -10.91 18.55
CA ASN A 58 -28.04 -9.94 17.65
C ASN A 58 -26.95 -9.16 16.92
N THR A 59 -26.38 -9.81 15.90
CA THR A 59 -25.59 -9.15 14.86
C THR A 59 -26.52 -8.18 14.11
N SER A 60 -26.58 -6.93 14.58
CA SER A 60 -27.08 -5.84 13.75
C SER A 60 -26.23 -5.82 12.49
N ALA A 61 -26.81 -6.23 11.36
CA ALA A 61 -26.20 -6.10 10.05
C ALA A 61 -25.95 -4.61 9.81
N ASN A 62 -24.75 -4.16 10.17
CA ASN A 62 -24.34 -2.77 10.19
C ASN A 62 -23.99 -2.32 8.76
N THR A 63 -24.92 -2.53 7.82
CA THR A 63 -24.76 -2.08 6.45
C THR A 63 -24.75 -0.55 6.47
N PRO A 64 -23.68 0.11 5.98
CA PRO A 64 -23.65 1.56 5.92
C PRO A 64 -24.84 2.04 5.09
N LYS A 65 -25.48 3.11 5.55
CA LYS A 65 -26.60 3.71 4.79
C LYS A 65 -26.08 4.01 3.39
N ILE A 66 -26.89 3.75 2.37
CA ILE A 66 -26.52 3.93 0.95
C ILE A 66 -25.84 5.29 0.70
N LYS A 67 -26.36 6.36 1.32
CA LYS A 67 -25.77 7.72 1.25
C LYS A 67 -24.32 7.79 1.78
N GLN A 68 -24.01 7.09 2.88
CA GLN A 68 -22.68 7.04 3.46
C GLN A 68 -21.70 6.24 2.60
N ALA A 69 -22.17 5.20 1.92
CA ALA A 69 -21.33 4.44 1.00
C ALA A 69 -20.86 5.32 -0.17
N PHE A 70 -21.76 6.11 -0.76
CA PHE A 70 -21.39 7.05 -1.83
C PHE A 70 -20.46 8.16 -1.35
N GLU A 71 -20.71 8.73 -0.17
CA GLU A 71 -19.80 9.71 0.43
C GLU A 71 -18.40 9.13 0.60
N ASN A 72 -18.30 7.91 1.12
CA ASN A 72 -17.02 7.23 1.28
C ASN A 72 -16.26 7.04 -0.04
N VAL A 73 -16.95 6.76 -1.15
CA VAL A 73 -16.33 6.68 -2.47
C VAL A 73 -15.86 8.07 -2.93
N TYR A 74 -16.67 9.11 -2.71
CA TYR A 74 -16.33 10.49 -3.05
C TYR A 74 -15.07 10.99 -2.32
N GLN A 75 -14.84 10.54 -1.08
CA GLN A 75 -13.64 10.89 -0.31
C GLN A 75 -12.30 10.49 -0.99
N TYR A 76 -12.31 9.52 -1.91
CA TYR A 76 -11.14 9.11 -2.70
C TYR A 76 -11.03 9.84 -4.06
N SER A 77 -12.03 10.62 -4.42
CA SER A 77 -12.00 11.45 -5.62
C SER A 77 -11.20 12.74 -5.38
N LYS A 78 -10.85 13.44 -6.47
CA LYS A 78 -10.06 14.67 -6.40
C LYS A 78 -10.79 15.73 -5.55
N GLY A 79 -10.16 16.16 -4.46
CA GLY A 79 -10.73 17.10 -3.48
C GLY A 79 -11.41 16.45 -2.28
N GLY A 80 -11.44 15.11 -2.21
CA GLY A 80 -11.85 14.38 -1.02
C GLY A 80 -10.75 14.36 0.04
N ALA A 81 -11.13 14.28 1.32
CA ALA A 81 -10.17 14.35 2.42
C ALA A 81 -9.19 13.16 2.42
N LYS A 82 -9.66 11.96 2.04
CA LYS A 82 -8.78 10.77 1.94
C LYS A 82 -7.85 10.88 0.74
N TYR A 83 -8.32 11.39 -0.39
CA TYR A 83 -7.50 11.66 -1.56
C TYR A 83 -6.33 12.60 -1.23
N ASP A 84 -6.60 13.71 -0.54
CA ASP A 84 -5.56 14.67 -0.17
C ASP A 84 -4.55 14.07 0.81
N ARG A 85 -5.00 13.30 1.82
CA ARG A 85 -4.11 12.61 2.76
C ARG A 85 -3.14 11.66 2.06
N ILE A 86 -3.64 10.84 1.12
CA ILE A 86 -2.81 9.91 0.36
C ILE A 86 -1.84 10.69 -0.53
N THR A 87 -2.31 11.72 -1.23
CA THR A 87 -1.49 12.56 -2.10
C THR A 87 -0.37 13.27 -1.32
N ASP A 88 -0.67 13.75 -0.13
CA ASP A 88 0.30 14.38 0.77
C ASP A 88 1.34 13.39 1.29
N ALA A 89 0.93 12.16 1.63
CA ALA A 89 1.87 11.11 2.00
C ALA A 89 2.81 10.74 0.85
N ILE A 90 2.31 10.71 -0.39
CA ILE A 90 3.13 10.49 -1.59
C ILE A 90 4.09 11.66 -1.81
N ALA A 91 3.64 12.90 -1.65
CA ALA A 91 4.49 14.08 -1.76
C ALA A 91 5.60 14.06 -0.70
N TYR A 92 5.28 13.67 0.55
CA TYR A 92 6.24 13.49 1.63
C TYR A 92 7.28 12.40 1.29
N PHE A 93 6.85 11.24 0.80
CA PHE A 93 7.74 10.17 0.34
C PHE A 93 8.74 10.68 -0.71
N ILE A 94 8.28 11.48 -1.68
CA ILE A 94 9.16 12.01 -2.71
C ILE A 94 10.14 13.04 -2.16
N ALA A 95 9.64 13.97 -1.33
CA ALA A 95 10.43 15.07 -0.79
C ALA A 95 11.50 14.60 0.21
N VAL A 96 11.15 13.67 1.10
CA VAL A 96 12.07 13.17 2.14
C VAL A 96 13.08 12.19 1.58
N ASP A 97 12.65 11.25 0.73
CA ASP A 97 13.54 10.24 0.17
C ASP A 97 14.25 10.72 -1.11
N ASN A 98 14.10 12.00 -1.48
CA ASN A 98 14.63 12.60 -2.71
C ASN A 98 14.37 11.77 -3.97
N ARG A 99 13.15 11.23 -4.08
CA ARG A 99 12.80 10.33 -5.20
C ARG A 99 12.50 11.13 -6.46
N PRO A 100 12.79 10.58 -7.66
CA PRO A 100 12.36 11.21 -8.89
C PRO A 100 10.83 11.17 -8.97
N PHE A 101 10.20 12.24 -9.46
CA PHE A 101 8.75 12.28 -9.63
C PHE A 101 8.18 11.21 -10.57
N TYR A 102 9.00 10.58 -11.41
CA TYR A 102 8.59 9.44 -12.23
C TYR A 102 8.27 8.19 -11.37
N ALA A 103 8.80 8.10 -10.14
CA ALA A 103 8.59 6.94 -9.26
C ALA A 103 7.10 6.63 -9.03
N VAL A 104 6.24 7.65 -8.97
CA VAL A 104 4.79 7.48 -8.79
C VAL A 104 4.11 6.90 -10.04
N GLU A 105 4.75 6.92 -11.20
CA GLU A 105 4.22 6.40 -12.46
C GLU A 105 4.74 4.99 -12.79
N GLY A 106 5.66 4.46 -11.99
CA GLY A 106 6.20 3.12 -12.13
C GLY A 106 5.14 2.02 -11.92
N LYS A 107 5.35 0.88 -12.59
CA LYS A 107 4.47 -0.29 -12.50
C LYS A 107 4.35 -0.82 -11.06
N GLY A 108 5.47 -0.87 -10.33
CA GLY A 108 5.52 -1.31 -8.93
C GLY A 108 4.72 -0.39 -8.01
N PHE A 109 4.88 0.93 -8.16
CA PHE A 109 4.10 1.90 -7.39
C PHE A 109 2.60 1.79 -7.68
N ARG A 110 2.22 1.59 -8.94
CA ARG A 110 0.82 1.35 -9.31
C ARG A 110 0.24 0.10 -8.65
N HIS A 111 1.02 -0.97 -8.54
CA HIS A 111 0.59 -2.18 -7.83
C HIS A 111 0.42 -1.89 -6.33
N LEU A 112 1.41 -1.25 -5.70
CA LEU A 112 1.35 -0.86 -4.29
C LEU A 112 0.09 -0.05 -3.97
N ILE A 113 -0.22 0.98 -4.75
CA ILE A 113 -1.38 1.83 -4.51
C ILE A 113 -2.70 1.09 -4.72
N LYS A 114 -2.77 0.14 -5.66
CA LYS A 114 -3.98 -0.69 -5.86
C LYS A 114 -4.27 -1.57 -4.64
N GLU A 115 -3.24 -2.16 -4.04
CA GLU A 115 -3.38 -2.98 -2.83
C GLU A 115 -3.76 -2.13 -1.61
N LEU A 116 -3.14 -0.95 -1.46
CA LEU A 116 -3.39 -0.08 -0.31
C LEU A 116 -4.72 0.69 -0.39
N ALA A 117 -5.05 1.22 -1.56
CA ALA A 117 -6.18 2.10 -1.77
C ALA A 117 -6.77 1.92 -3.19
N PRO A 118 -7.58 0.87 -3.43
CA PRO A 118 -8.08 0.54 -4.77
C PRO A 118 -9.00 1.60 -5.36
N LEU A 119 -9.66 2.40 -4.52
CA LEU A 119 -10.54 3.50 -4.93
C LEU A 119 -9.78 4.79 -5.26
N TYR A 120 -8.49 4.88 -4.95
CA TYR A 120 -7.70 6.08 -5.15
C TYR A 120 -7.21 6.19 -6.60
N LYS A 121 -7.54 7.32 -7.25
CA LYS A 121 -6.95 7.66 -8.55
C LYS A 121 -5.55 8.26 -8.34
N LYS A 122 -4.54 7.52 -8.79
CA LYS A 122 -3.13 7.93 -8.74
C LYS A 122 -2.93 9.29 -9.43
N PRO A 123 -2.26 10.26 -8.78
CA PRO A 123 -1.93 11.56 -9.38
C PRO A 123 -0.79 11.42 -10.40
N CYS A 124 -0.77 12.33 -11.37
CA CYS A 124 0.33 12.44 -12.31
C CYS A 124 1.53 13.17 -11.70
N ARG A 125 2.70 13.00 -12.32
CA ARG A 125 3.92 13.74 -11.96
C ARG A 125 3.70 15.25 -11.80
N GLU A 126 2.94 15.87 -12.70
CA GLU A 126 2.67 17.32 -12.67
C GLU A 126 1.88 17.75 -11.44
N ILE A 127 0.89 16.94 -11.04
CA ILE A 127 0.07 17.19 -9.87
C ILE A 127 0.92 17.11 -8.61
N ILE A 128 1.81 16.13 -8.53
CA ILE A 128 2.70 15.97 -7.38
C ILE A 128 3.72 17.10 -7.31
N LYS A 129 4.30 17.53 -8.43
CA LYS A 129 5.17 18.72 -8.47
C LYS A 129 4.46 19.94 -7.92
N ALA A 130 3.30 20.29 -8.50
CA ALA A 130 2.51 21.43 -8.06
C ALA A 130 2.08 21.34 -6.58
N LYS A 131 1.92 20.12 -6.04
CA LYS A 131 1.60 19.91 -4.62
C LYS A 131 2.82 20.14 -3.74
N ILE A 132 4.02 19.73 -4.17
CA ILE A 132 5.27 19.95 -3.47
C ILE A 132 5.64 21.44 -3.50
N ASP A 133 5.61 22.07 -4.67
CA ASP A 133 5.87 23.50 -4.85
C ASP A 133 4.98 24.32 -3.89
N LYS A 134 3.67 24.06 -3.85
CA LYS A 134 2.74 24.74 -2.93
C LYS A 134 3.00 24.53 -1.44
N LYS A 135 3.64 23.41 -1.05
CA LYS A 135 3.79 23.01 0.35
C LYS A 135 5.18 23.30 0.89
N TYR A 136 6.18 23.41 0.01
CA TYR A 136 7.59 23.51 0.36
C TYR A 136 8.34 24.66 -0.36
N ASP A 137 7.72 25.41 -1.28
CA ASP A 137 8.28 26.70 -1.69
C ASP A 137 8.28 27.64 -0.48
N THR A 138 9.48 28.07 -0.09
CA THR A 138 9.73 29.03 1.00
C THR A 138 10.12 30.37 0.41
#